data_AF-A0A259N0V5-F1
#
_entry.id   AF-A0A259N0V5-F1
#
_cell.length_a   1.000
_cell.length_b   1.000
_cell.length_c   1.000
_cell.angle_alpha   90.00
_cell.angle_beta   90.00
_cell.angle_gamma   90.00
#
_symmetry.space_group_name_H-M   'P 1'
#
loop_
_entity.id
_entity.type
_entity.pdbx_description
1 polymer ?
#
loop_
_entity_poly.entity_id
_entity_poly.type
_entity_poly.pdbx_seq_one_letter_code
_entity_poly.pdbx_strand_id
1 'polypeptide(L)' 'VRQGLRQDHGFSRNLKKKIGIRAIYSHEPRAGVASGGLACSGYGSTVMVTAACGLAAAAEILNLIAAQE' A
#
# COMPACT_ATOMS: atom_id res chain seq x y z
N VAL A 1 -1.33 -1.51 9.70
CA VAL A 1 -1.93 -2.59 8.88
C VAL A 1 -1.47 -3.99 9.29
N ARG A 2 -0.21 -4.41 9.06
CA ARG A 2 0.24 -5.80 9.33
C ARG A 2 0.03 -6.26 10.78
N GLN A 3 0.24 -5.38 11.75
CA GLN A 3 0.00 -5.68 13.17
C GLN A 3 -1.49 -5.86 13.46
N GLY A 4 -2.35 -4.94 12.99
CA GLY A 4 -3.81 -5.05 13.13
C GLY A 4 -4.36 -6.33 12.51
N LEU A 5 -3.90 -6.73 11.31
CA LEU A 5 -4.32 -8.01 10.70
C LEU A 5 -4.02 -9.22 11.61
N ARG A 6 -2.89 -9.21 12.33
CA ARG A 6 -2.50 -10.30 13.24
C ARG A 6 -3.19 -10.27 14.60
N GLN A 7 -3.58 -9.09 15.06
CA GLN A 7 -4.24 -8.90 16.36
C GLN A 7 -5.75 -9.11 16.23
N ASP A 8 -6.36 -8.50 15.22
CA ASP A 8 -7.80 -8.29 15.17
C ASP A 8 -8.50 -9.20 14.14
N HIS A 9 -7.77 -9.70 13.14
CA HIS A 9 -8.34 -10.48 12.03
C HIS A 9 -7.81 -11.92 11.93
N GLY A 10 -7.17 -12.43 12.99
CA GLY A 10 -6.78 -13.85 13.08
C GLY A 10 -5.65 -14.29 12.13
N PHE A 11 -4.93 -13.36 11.49
CA PHE A 11 -3.77 -13.72 10.68
C PHE A 11 -2.65 -14.30 11.54
N SER A 12 -1.92 -15.27 10.97
CA SER A 12 -0.82 -15.95 11.66
C SER A 12 0.20 -14.96 12.24
N ARG A 13 0.47 -15.09 13.54
CA ARG A 13 1.49 -14.32 14.27
C ARG A 13 2.91 -14.74 13.89
N ASN A 14 3.08 -15.90 13.25
CA ASN A 14 4.38 -16.37 12.78
C ASN A 14 4.93 -15.45 11.69
N LEU A 15 6.04 -14.76 11.99
CA LEU A 15 6.68 -13.82 11.06
C LEU A 15 7.17 -14.46 9.76
N LYS A 16 7.50 -15.76 9.80
CA LYS A 16 7.97 -16.53 8.64
C LYS A 16 6.86 -16.84 7.63
N LYS A 17 5.58 -16.74 8.01
CA LYS A 17 4.45 -17.02 7.12
C LYS A 17 4.06 -15.76 6.36
N LYS A 18 3.96 -15.86 5.03
CA LYS A 18 3.45 -14.78 4.18
C LYS A 18 1.97 -14.53 4.50
N ILE A 19 1.57 -13.25 4.53
CA ILE A 19 0.18 -12.81 4.81
C ILE A 19 -0.74 -13.11 3.61
N GLY A 20 -0.19 -13.22 2.40
CA GLY A 20 -0.96 -13.54 1.18
C GLY A 20 -1.68 -12.34 0.55
N ILE A 21 -1.40 -11.12 1.01
CA ILE A 21 -2.00 -9.89 0.48
C ILE A 21 -0.99 -9.21 -0.45
N ARG A 22 -1.40 -8.94 -1.70
CA ARG A 22 -0.65 -8.10 -2.63
C ARG A 22 -0.81 -6.64 -2.20
N ALA A 23 0.29 -5.90 -2.19
CA ALA A 23 0.29 -4.49 -1.80
C ALA A 23 1.26 -3.72 -2.69
N ILE A 24 0.83 -2.54 -3.13
CA ILE A 24 1.67 -1.61 -3.86
C ILE A 24 2.29 -0.64 -2.87
N TYR A 25 3.60 -0.45 -3.01
CA TYR A 25 4.38 0.41 -2.14
C TYR A 25 5.52 1.04 -2.94
N SER A 26 6.03 2.16 -2.45
CA SER A 26 7.24 2.79 -2.95
C SER A 26 8.41 2.47 -2.02
N HIS A 27 9.61 2.30 -2.58
CA HIS A 27 10.84 2.13 -1.82
C HIS A 27 11.51 3.48 -1.50
N GLU A 28 10.94 4.59 -1.96
CA GLU A 28 11.46 5.90 -1.62
C GLU A 28 11.36 6.15 -0.11
N PRO A 29 12.38 6.78 0.52
CA PRO A 29 12.30 7.14 1.91
C PRO A 29 11.16 8.14 2.11
N ARG A 30 10.47 8.06 3.25
CA ARG A 30 9.47 9.06 3.58
C ARG A 30 10.13 10.43 3.65
N ALA A 31 9.63 11.36 2.84
CA ALA A 31 9.87 12.78 3.05
C ALA A 31 9.38 13.16 4.46
N GLY A 32 10.03 14.15 5.07
CA GLY A 32 9.71 14.60 6.43
C GLY A 32 8.29 15.14 6.58
N VAL A 33 8.02 15.80 7.70
CA VAL A 33 6.70 16.38 7.98
C VAL A 33 6.41 17.48 6.94
N ALA A 34 5.32 17.33 6.20
CA ALA A 34 4.86 18.35 5.28
C ALA A 34 4.15 19.46 6.06
N SER A 35 4.66 20.69 5.96
CA SER A 35 4.02 21.89 6.49
C SER A 35 3.24 22.58 5.36
N GLY A 36 1.91 22.59 5.45
CA GLY A 36 1.04 23.28 4.47
C GLY A 36 -0.39 22.74 4.42
N GLY A 37 -1.30 23.48 3.77
CA GLY A 37 -2.74 23.18 3.73
C GLY A 37 -3.14 21.89 2.99
N LEU A 38 -2.21 21.27 2.24
CA LEU A 38 -2.40 19.99 1.54
C LEU A 38 -1.72 18.80 2.26
N ALA A 39 -1.27 18.97 3.50
CA ALA A 39 -0.65 17.89 4.24
C ALA A 39 -1.70 16.87 4.74
N CYS A 40 -1.83 15.72 4.05
CA CYS A 40 -2.62 14.59 4.53
C CYS A 40 -2.06 14.09 5.88
N SER A 41 -2.66 14.52 6.99
CA SER A 41 -2.22 14.23 8.35
C SER A 41 -0.74 14.52 8.62
N GLY A 42 -0.18 15.56 7.98
CA GLY A 42 1.22 15.96 8.14
C GLY A 42 2.24 15.17 7.31
N TYR A 43 1.83 14.16 6.53
CA TYR A 43 2.75 13.37 5.69
C TYR A 43 3.04 14.00 4.33
N GLY A 44 2.19 14.94 3.89
CA GLY A 44 2.22 15.44 2.52
C GLY A 44 1.66 14.43 1.53
N SER A 45 1.14 14.92 0.42
CA SER A 45 0.66 14.06 -0.67
C SER A 45 0.78 14.81 -1.99
N THR A 46 1.14 14.09 -3.06
CA THR A 46 1.17 14.63 -4.41
C THR A 46 0.36 13.72 -5.32
N VAL A 47 -0.39 14.31 -6.25
CA VAL A 47 -1.21 13.56 -7.20
C VAL A 47 -0.34 12.62 -8.04
N MET A 48 0.89 13.01 -8.36
CA MET A 48 1.80 12.18 -9.15
C MET A 48 2.10 10.83 -8.49
N VAL A 49 2.34 10.81 -7.17
CA VAL A 49 2.64 9.54 -6.48
C VAL A 49 1.37 8.73 -6.25
N THR A 50 0.27 9.36 -5.83
CA THR A 50 -0.97 8.64 -5.50
C THR A 50 -1.64 8.09 -6.75
N ALA A 51 -1.66 8.85 -7.85
CA ALA A 51 -2.19 8.39 -9.13
C ALA A 51 -1.34 7.26 -9.71
N ALA A 52 -0.01 7.35 -9.69
CA ALA A 52 0.87 6.29 -10.16
C ALA A 52 0.67 4.98 -9.38
N CYS A 53 0.59 5.05 -8.04
CA CYS A 53 0.27 3.87 -7.23
C CYS A 53 -1.11 3.28 -7.55
N GLY A 54 -2.12 4.13 -7.79
CA GLY A 54 -3.47 3.68 -8.17
C GLY A 54 -3.53 3.01 -9.54
N LEU A 55 -2.85 3.57 -10.54
CA LEU A 55 -2.78 2.98 -11.88
C LEU A 55 -2.00 1.66 -11.87
N ALA A 56 -0.91 1.58 -11.08
CA ALA A 56 -0.20 0.31 -10.88
C ALA A 56 -1.11 -0.76 -10.23
N ALA A 57 -2.01 -0.36 -9.32
CA ALA A 57 -2.98 -1.28 -8.71
C ALA A 57 -3.98 -1.81 -9.73
N ALA A 58 -4.51 -0.91 -10.55
CA ALA A 58 -5.43 -1.29 -11.63
C ALA A 58 -4.75 -2.26 -12.62
N ALA A 59 -3.52 -1.95 -13.05
CA ALA A 59 -2.76 -2.80 -13.96
C ALA A 59 -2.52 -4.22 -13.40
N GLU A 60 -2.16 -4.33 -12.12
CA GLU A 60 -1.96 -5.63 -11.47
C GLU A 60 -3.25 -6.46 -11.43
N ILE A 61 -4.39 -5.83 -11.14
CA ILE A 61 -5.69 -6.52 -11.14
C ILE A 61 -6.06 -6.97 -12.55
N LEU A 62 -5.86 -6.12 -13.56
CA LEU A 62 -6.11 -6.49 -14.96
C LEU A 62 -5.25 -7.69 -15.39
N ASN A 63 -3.97 -7.72 -15.01
CA ASN A 63 -3.09 -8.86 -15.29
C ASN A 63 -3.55 -10.14 -14.60
N LEU A 64 -4.10 -10.05 -13.39
CA LEU A 64 -4.64 -11.21 -12.68
C LEU A 64 -5.88 -11.75 -13.36
N ILE A 65 -6.79 -10.87 -13.78
CA ILE A 65 -8.00 -11.27 -14.50
C ILE A 65 -7.62 -11.94 -15.83
N ALA A 66 -6.69 -11.33 -16.59
CA ALA A 66 -6.23 -11.89 -17.85
C ALA A 66 -5.50 -13.24 -17.71
N ALA A 67 -4.85 -13.50 -16.56
CA ALA A 67 -4.17 -14.77 -16.28
C ALA A 67 -5.12 -15.86 -15.72
N GLN A 68 -6.39 -15.53 -15.46
CA GLN A 68 -7.41 -16.47 -15.02
C GLN A 68 -8.22 -17.06 -16.20
N GLU A 69 -7.95 -16.59 -17.42
CA GLU A 69 -8.46 -17.13 -18.69
C GLU A 69 -7.52 -18.21 -19.25
#